data_AF-A0A919E0W1-F1
#
_entry.id   AF-A0A919E0W1-F1
#
_cell.length_a   1.000
_cell.length_b   1.000
_cell.length_c   1.000
_cell.angle_alpha   90.00
_cell.angle_beta   90.00
_cell.angle_gamma   90.00
#
_symmetry.space_group_name_H-M   'P 1'
#
loop_
_entity.id
_entity.type
_entity.pdbx_description
1 polymer ?
#
loop_
_entity_poly.entity_id
_entity_poly.type
_entity_poly.pdbx_seq_one_letter_code
_entity_poly.pdbx_strand_id
1 'polypeptide(L)'
;MRDAFAVSLWTYYEPVGSEITSADYADAFMRHHAALRRIDLDAPHFTDRVAVALREVNDRERSPDLPDSEREFLSSTLSGLTAAFSRDQGGDQLLHGEPHPGNLLNTRRGPLFVDLATCCRGPIEFDLAHAPEEVGSSMRELTAI
;
A
#
# COMPACT_ATOMS: atom_id res chain seq x y z
N MET A 1 3.30 33.53 -15.82
CA MET A 1 4.03 32.64 -14.91
C MET A 1 4.29 33.42 -13.64
N ARG A 2 3.56 33.16 -12.55
CA ARG A 2 3.95 33.61 -11.21
C ARG A 2 4.36 32.35 -10.45
N ASP A 3 5.58 32.37 -9.92
CA ASP A 3 6.09 31.45 -8.89
C ASP A 3 6.44 29.98 -9.25
N ALA A 4 6.68 29.66 -10.52
CA ALA A 4 7.31 28.39 -10.97
C ALA A 4 6.65 27.03 -10.60
N PHE A 5 5.51 27.01 -9.92
CA PHE A 5 4.78 25.77 -9.64
C PHE A 5 3.73 25.46 -10.72
N ALA A 6 3.71 24.22 -11.19
CA ALA A 6 2.62 23.69 -11.99
C ALA A 6 1.46 23.30 -11.06
N VAL A 7 0.31 23.94 -11.21
CA VAL A 7 -0.92 23.61 -10.49
C VAL A 7 -1.88 22.96 -11.48
N SER A 8 -2.40 21.77 -11.15
CA SER A 8 -3.50 21.15 -11.88
C SER A 8 -4.80 21.32 -11.10
N LEU A 9 -5.85 21.77 -11.79
CA LEU A 9 -7.20 21.92 -11.25
C LEU A 9 -8.08 20.90 -11.98
N TRP A 10 -8.79 20.07 -11.22
CA TRP A 10 -9.65 19.03 -11.76
C TRP A 10 -11.09 19.30 -11.37
N THR A 11 -12.01 18.98 -12.28
CA THR A 11 -13.44 19.02 -11.98
C THR A 11 -13.74 17.97 -10.92
N TYR A 12 -14.30 18.39 -9.79
CA TYR A 12 -14.83 17.47 -8.79
C TYR A 12 -16.10 16.81 -9.33
N TYR A 13 -16.15 15.48 -9.25
CA TYR A 13 -17.34 14.69 -9.54
C TYR A 13 -17.84 14.09 -8.23
N GLU A 14 -19.11 14.32 -7.90
CA GLU A 14 -19.71 13.68 -6.73
C GLU A 14 -19.67 12.16 -6.88
N PRO A 15 -19.34 11.41 -5.80
CA PRO A 15 -19.39 9.96 -5.82
C PRO A 15 -20.78 9.47 -6.24
N VAL A 16 -20.83 8.59 -7.25
CA VAL A 16 -22.07 8.00 -7.73
C VAL A 16 -22.06 6.51 -7.40
N GLY A 17 -22.93 6.08 -6.48
CA GLY A 17 -23.05 4.69 -6.05
C GLY A 17 -23.21 4.54 -4.54
N SER A 18 -23.56 3.34 -4.10
CA SER A 18 -23.48 2.98 -2.68
C SER A 18 -22.02 2.87 -2.24
N GLU A 19 -21.82 3.00 -0.94
CA GLU A 19 -20.56 2.65 -0.28
C GLU A 19 -20.16 1.21 -0.66
N ILE A 20 -18.86 0.99 -0.86
CA ILE A 20 -18.32 -0.32 -1.23
C ILE A 20 -18.33 -1.19 0.02
N THR A 21 -18.99 -2.34 -0.05
CA THR A 21 -19.05 -3.27 1.09
C THR A 21 -17.69 -3.93 1.30
N SER A 22 -17.41 -4.38 2.53
CA SER A 22 -16.16 -5.12 2.83
C SER A 22 -16.01 -6.40 2.00
N ALA A 23 -17.13 -7.04 1.64
CA ALA A 23 -17.14 -8.21 0.76
C ALA A 23 -16.76 -7.85 -0.68
N ASP A 24 -17.33 -6.77 -1.24
CA ASP A 24 -16.98 -6.30 -2.59
C ASP A 24 -15.52 -5.81 -2.65
N TYR A 25 -15.03 -5.20 -1.58
CA TYR A 25 -13.61 -4.85 -1.42
C TYR A 25 -12.74 -6.10 -1.46
N ALA A 26 -13.05 -7.10 -0.62
CA ALA A 26 -12.29 -8.34 -0.53
C ALA A 26 -12.26 -9.07 -1.89
N ASP A 27 -13.37 -9.13 -2.61
CA ASP A 27 -13.42 -9.68 -3.97
C ASP A 27 -12.54 -8.89 -4.95
N ALA A 28 -12.63 -7.55 -4.94
CA ALA A 28 -11.79 -6.71 -5.78
C ALA A 28 -10.30 -6.87 -5.47
N PHE A 29 -9.94 -6.97 -4.19
CA PHE A 29 -8.59 -7.21 -3.69
C PHE A 29 -8.04 -8.54 -4.22
N MET A 30 -8.80 -9.63 -4.06
CA MET A 30 -8.41 -10.96 -4.53
C MET A 30 -8.26 -11.01 -6.06
N ARG A 31 -9.21 -10.43 -6.81
CA ARG A 31 -9.10 -10.34 -8.27
C ARG A 31 -7.91 -9.51 -8.71
N HIS A 32 -7.62 -8.42 -8.02
CA HIS A 32 -6.47 -7.55 -8.32
C HIS A 32 -5.15 -8.30 -8.13
N HIS A 33 -4.93 -8.95 -6.99
CA HIS A 33 -3.72 -9.76 -6.77
C HIS A 33 -3.62 -10.95 -7.74
N ALA A 34 -4.72 -11.62 -8.06
CA ALA A 34 -4.71 -12.69 -9.06
C ALA A 34 -4.27 -12.20 -10.45
N ALA A 35 -4.58 -10.95 -10.80
CA ALA A 35 -4.09 -10.31 -12.02
C ALA A 35 -2.61 -9.92 -11.90
N LEU A 36 -2.21 -9.23 -10.82
CA LEU A 36 -0.83 -8.79 -10.60
C LEU A 36 0.16 -9.96 -10.57
N ARG A 37 -0.24 -11.11 -10.01
CA ARG A 37 0.58 -12.35 -10.00
C ARG A 37 1.01 -12.81 -11.40
N ARG A 38 0.26 -12.45 -12.44
CA ARG A 38 0.53 -12.84 -13.83
C ARG A 38 1.37 -11.82 -14.59
N ILE A 39 1.65 -10.67 -13.99
CA ILE A 39 2.40 -9.59 -14.60
C ILE A 39 3.87 -9.72 -14.21
N ASP A 40 4.73 -9.75 -15.21
CA ASP A 40 6.17 -9.66 -15.03
C ASP A 40 6.60 -8.21 -15.22
N LEU A 41 6.64 -7.46 -14.12
CA LEU A 41 7.10 -6.08 -14.06
C LEU A 41 8.28 -6.00 -13.09
N ASP A 42 9.34 -5.33 -13.52
CA ASP A 42 10.44 -4.97 -12.64
C ASP A 42 9.96 -3.85 -11.70
N ALA A 43 9.99 -4.12 -10.40
CA ALA A 43 9.47 -3.25 -9.36
C ALA A 43 10.31 -3.42 -8.09
N PRO A 44 10.50 -2.33 -7.31
CA PRO A 44 11.27 -2.39 -6.06
C PRO A 44 10.61 -3.33 -5.07
N HIS A 45 11.38 -3.86 -4.12
CA HIS A 45 10.82 -4.69 -3.05
C HIS A 45 10.23 -3.81 -1.95
N PHE A 46 9.16 -4.25 -1.28
CA PHE A 46 8.47 -3.41 -0.28
C PHE A 46 9.40 -2.95 0.86
N THR A 47 10.41 -3.76 1.21
CA THR A 47 11.43 -3.39 2.23
C THR A 47 12.34 -2.25 1.79
N ASP A 48 12.41 -1.91 0.50
CA ASP A 48 13.16 -0.75 0.03
C ASP A 48 12.56 0.55 0.59
N ARG A 49 11.23 0.61 0.78
CA ARG A 49 10.56 1.74 1.46
C ARG A 49 10.99 1.84 2.92
N VAL A 50 11.15 0.71 3.60
CA VAL A 50 11.67 0.67 4.98
C VAL A 50 13.11 1.17 5.02
N ALA A 51 13.93 0.78 4.04
CA ALA A 51 15.31 1.25 3.93
C ALA A 51 15.40 2.77 3.65
N VAL A 52 14.49 3.33 2.85
CA VAL A 52 14.36 4.79 2.66
C VAL A 52 14.02 5.47 3.98
N ALA A 53 12.98 5.00 4.68
CA ALA A 53 12.56 5.58 5.96
C ALA A 53 13.68 5.53 7.01
N LEU A 54 14.41 4.41 7.10
CA LEU A 54 15.57 4.26 7.98
C LEU A 54 16.67 5.29 7.68
N ARG A 55 16.92 5.62 6.40
CA ARG A 55 17.90 6.65 6.04
C ARG A 55 17.46 8.02 6.53
N GLU A 56 16.17 8.38 6.40
CA GLU A 56 15.64 9.65 6.92
C GLU A 56 15.73 9.71 8.45
N VAL A 57 15.33 8.63 9.14
CA VAL A 57 15.35 8.55 10.61
C VAL A 57 16.77 8.59 11.15
N ASN A 58 17.75 8.00 10.48
CA ASN A 58 19.13 7.98 10.99
C ASN A 58 19.90 9.27 10.69
N ASP A 59 19.42 10.10 9.76
CA ASP A 59 20.04 11.37 9.39
C ASP A 59 19.40 12.55 10.15
N ARG A 60 20.13 13.09 11.13
CA ARG A 60 19.68 14.22 11.96
C ARG A 60 19.48 15.52 11.17
N GLU A 61 20.24 15.72 10.10
CA GLU A 61 20.13 16.91 9.27
C GLU A 61 18.85 16.86 8.41
N ARG A 62 18.40 15.65 8.04
CA ARG A 62 17.19 15.43 7.25
C ARG A 62 15.92 15.35 8.09
N SER A 63 16.04 14.98 9.37
CA SER A 63 14.93 14.93 10.32
C SER A 63 15.24 15.70 11.61
N PRO A 64 15.50 17.03 11.53
CA PRO A 64 15.90 17.83 12.69
C PRO A 64 14.78 17.93 13.75
N ASP A 65 13.52 17.84 13.33
CA ASP A 65 12.36 17.93 14.21
C ASP A 65 12.01 16.60 14.89
N LEU A 66 12.73 15.51 14.59
CA LEU A 66 12.50 14.19 15.20
C LEU A 66 13.29 14.06 16.52
N PRO A 67 12.63 14.01 17.69
CA PRO A 67 13.31 13.89 18.99
C PRO A 67 14.14 12.61 19.09
N ASP A 68 15.24 12.64 19.84
CA ASP A 68 16.16 11.49 19.95
C ASP A 68 15.46 10.20 20.46
N SER A 69 14.50 10.31 21.37
CA SER A 69 13.74 9.14 21.87
C SER A 69 12.86 8.51 20.79
N GLU A 70 12.22 9.31 19.95
CA GLU A 70 11.40 8.82 18.83
C GLU A 70 12.29 8.26 17.72
N ARG A 71 13.44 8.90 17.48
CA ARG A 71 14.46 8.41 16.55
C ARG A 71 14.96 7.03 16.93
N GLU A 72 15.30 6.82 18.19
CA GLU A 72 15.73 5.51 18.70
C GLU A 72 14.63 4.46 18.53
N PHE A 73 13.40 4.81 18.91
CA PHE A 73 12.24 3.92 18.75
C PHE A 73 12.01 3.51 17.29
N LEU A 74 11.97 4.49 16.37
CA LEU A 74 11.75 4.24 14.95
C LEU A 74 12.91 3.46 14.32
N SER A 75 14.15 3.84 14.62
CA SER A 75 15.34 3.16 14.08
C SER A 75 15.39 1.69 14.51
N SER A 76 15.13 1.42 15.80
CA SER A 76 15.05 0.05 16.33
C SER A 76 13.91 -0.75 15.70
N THR A 77 12.71 -0.16 15.63
CA THR A 77 11.51 -0.83 15.08
C THR A 77 11.70 -1.19 13.61
N LEU A 78 12.10 -0.22 12.78
CA LEU A 78 12.26 -0.42 11.34
C LEU A 78 13.41 -1.40 11.04
N SER A 79 14.54 -1.30 11.76
CA SER A 79 15.66 -2.24 11.60
C SER A 79 15.27 -3.67 11.98
N GLY A 80 14.48 -3.83 13.06
CA GLY A 80 13.94 -5.12 13.48
C GLY A 80 13.02 -5.75 12.43
N LEU A 81 12.10 -4.94 11.87
CA LEU A 81 11.20 -5.39 10.80
C LEU A 81 11.97 -5.84 9.55
N THR A 82 12.95 -5.06 9.08
CA THR A 82 13.79 -5.45 7.93
C THR A 82 14.48 -6.80 8.16
N ALA A 83 15.01 -7.02 9.36
CA ALA A 83 15.68 -8.28 9.72
C ALA A 83 14.71 -9.48 9.79
N ALA A 84 13.45 -9.25 10.19
CA ALA A 84 12.43 -10.28 10.21
C ALA A 84 12.00 -10.70 8.79
N PHE A 85 11.73 -9.73 7.91
CA PHE A 85 11.29 -10.00 6.53
C PHE A 85 12.39 -10.58 5.63
N SER A 86 13.66 -10.26 5.88
CA SER A 86 14.77 -10.83 5.10
C SER A 86 14.89 -12.36 5.22
N ARG A 87 14.21 -12.98 6.19
CA ARG A 87 14.22 -14.42 6.46
C ARG A 87 13.11 -15.19 5.74
N ASP A 88 12.09 -14.48 5.23
CA ASP A 88 10.93 -15.07 4.57
C ASP A 88 10.81 -14.55 3.13
N GLN A 89 11.24 -15.37 2.17
CA GLN A 89 11.28 -15.01 0.74
C GLN A 89 10.28 -15.83 -0.08
N GLY A 90 9.39 -16.59 0.58
CA GLY A 90 8.40 -17.42 -0.08
C GLY A 90 7.13 -16.62 -0.34
N GLY A 91 6.73 -16.47 -1.61
CA GLY A 91 5.39 -15.97 -1.95
C GLY A 91 5.30 -14.53 -2.48
N ASP A 92 6.45 -13.88 -2.71
CA ASP A 92 6.49 -12.57 -3.34
C ASP A 92 5.82 -12.53 -4.71
N GLN A 93 4.99 -11.51 -4.92
CA GLN A 93 4.40 -11.17 -6.21
C GLN A 93 4.37 -9.65 -6.39
N LEU A 94 3.97 -9.19 -7.57
CA LEU A 94 3.69 -7.78 -7.78
C LEU A 94 2.47 -7.37 -6.93
N LEU A 95 2.60 -6.25 -6.24
CA LEU A 95 1.62 -5.65 -5.34
C LEU A 95 1.18 -4.29 -5.88
N HIS A 96 0.04 -3.81 -5.39
CA HIS A 96 -0.39 -2.42 -5.57
C HIS A 96 0.50 -1.47 -4.75
N GLY A 97 0.88 -1.88 -3.55
CA GLY A 97 1.74 -1.15 -2.62
C GLY A 97 1.01 -0.22 -1.65
N GLU A 98 -0.16 0.29 -2.02
CA GLU A 98 -1.04 1.16 -1.20
C GLU A 98 -2.54 1.00 -1.56
N PRO A 99 -3.12 -0.21 -1.55
CA PRO A 99 -4.51 -0.44 -1.94
C PRO A 99 -5.47 -0.09 -0.79
N HIS A 100 -5.52 1.18 -0.38
CA HIS A 100 -6.42 1.68 0.67
C HIS A 100 -7.79 2.14 0.09
N PRO A 101 -8.84 2.39 0.89
CA PRO A 101 -10.16 2.78 0.40
C PRO A 101 -10.16 4.00 -0.53
N GLY A 102 -9.27 4.98 -0.29
CA GLY A 102 -9.10 6.14 -1.18
C GLY A 102 -8.67 5.80 -2.62
N ASN A 103 -8.07 4.62 -2.83
CA ASN A 103 -7.62 4.12 -4.13
C ASN A 103 -8.59 3.08 -4.73
N LEU A 104 -9.76 2.88 -4.11
CA LEU A 104 -10.78 1.97 -4.61
C LEU A 104 -11.99 2.74 -5.12
N LEU A 105 -12.23 2.66 -6.44
CA LEU A 105 -13.35 3.35 -7.07
C LEU A 105 -14.48 2.37 -7.38
N ASN A 106 -15.71 2.76 -7.04
CA ASN A 106 -16.88 2.04 -7.49
C ASN A 106 -17.11 2.30 -8.99
N THR A 107 -17.44 1.26 -9.74
CA THR A 107 -17.71 1.37 -11.18
C THR A 107 -18.93 0.53 -11.55
N ARG A 108 -19.48 0.75 -12.76
CA ARG A 108 -20.57 -0.08 -13.28
C ARG A 108 -20.23 -1.57 -13.41
N ARG A 109 -18.94 -1.94 -13.33
CA ARG A 109 -18.45 -3.32 -13.42
C ARG A 109 -17.94 -3.85 -12.07
N GLY A 110 -18.26 -3.15 -10.98
CA GLY A 110 -17.76 -3.43 -9.64
C GLY A 110 -16.52 -2.60 -9.28
N PRO A 111 -16.01 -2.72 -8.04
CA PRO A 111 -14.88 -1.94 -7.56
C PRO A 111 -13.58 -2.21 -8.32
N LEU A 112 -12.78 -1.16 -8.54
CA LEU A 112 -11.47 -1.22 -9.17
C LEU A 112 -10.45 -0.36 -8.42
N PHE A 113 -9.26 -0.93 -8.19
CA PHE A 113 -8.13 -0.19 -7.66
C PHE A 113 -7.50 0.72 -8.72
N VAL A 114 -7.09 1.91 -8.28
CA VAL A 114 -6.39 2.93 -9.06
C VAL A 114 -5.13 3.39 -8.33
N ASP A 115 -4.34 4.25 -8.96
CA ASP A 115 -3.07 4.75 -8.41
C ASP A 115 -2.01 3.65 -8.20
N LEU A 116 -1.49 3.16 -9.33
CA LEU A 116 -0.47 2.10 -9.36
C LEU A 116 0.97 2.65 -9.28
N ALA A 117 1.15 3.90 -8.84
CA ALA A 117 2.46 4.54 -8.80
C ALA A 117 3.41 3.93 -7.75
N THR A 118 2.85 3.23 -6.76
CA THR A 118 3.57 2.63 -5.63
C THR A 118 3.75 1.13 -5.75
N CYS A 119 3.50 0.55 -6.94
CA CYS A 119 3.66 -0.89 -7.15
C CYS A 119 5.05 -1.36 -6.71
N CYS A 120 5.06 -2.45 -5.95
CA CYS A 120 6.28 -3.06 -5.42
C CYS A 120 6.14 -4.59 -5.42
N ARG A 121 7.23 -5.30 -5.09
CA ARG A 121 7.21 -6.75 -4.88
C ARG A 121 7.20 -7.08 -3.39
N GLY A 122 6.43 -8.10 -3.02
CA GLY A 122 6.36 -8.56 -1.65
C GLY A 122 5.19 -9.53 -1.40
N PRO A 123 4.91 -9.82 -0.11
CA PRO A 123 3.78 -10.63 0.32
C PRO A 123 2.46 -9.85 0.22
N ILE A 124 1.34 -10.53 -0.06
CA ILE A 124 0.02 -9.88 -0.20
C ILE A 124 -0.45 -9.23 1.11
N GLU A 125 0.05 -9.73 2.23
CA GLU A 125 -0.20 -9.24 3.57
C GLU A 125 0.25 -7.78 3.74
N PHE A 126 1.26 -7.35 2.98
CA PHE A 126 1.68 -5.94 2.94
C PHE A 126 0.58 -5.03 2.37
N ASP A 127 -0.05 -5.46 1.28
CA ASP A 127 -1.18 -4.77 0.68
C ASP A 127 -2.44 -4.88 1.57
N LEU A 128 -2.66 -6.04 2.19
CA LEU A 128 -3.80 -6.25 3.09
C LEU A 128 -3.77 -5.31 4.30
N ALA A 129 -2.58 -4.95 4.79
CA ALA A 129 -2.42 -4.00 5.90
C ALA A 129 -2.92 -2.58 5.57
N HIS A 130 -3.17 -2.25 4.30
CA HIS A 130 -3.78 -0.98 3.87
C HIS A 130 -5.31 -1.02 3.85
N ALA A 131 -5.91 -2.22 3.93
CA ALA A 131 -7.35 -2.40 3.91
C ALA A 131 -7.94 -2.21 5.32
N PRO A 132 -9.23 -1.80 5.43
CA PRO A 132 -9.96 -1.85 6.69
C PRO A 132 -9.98 -3.25 7.31
N GLU A 133 -9.99 -3.35 8.64
CA GLU A 133 -9.93 -4.65 9.35
C GLU A 133 -11.06 -5.61 8.96
N GLU A 134 -12.25 -5.07 8.64
CA GLU A 134 -13.42 -5.83 8.24
C GLU A 134 -13.21 -6.57 6.92
N VAL A 135 -12.37 -6.04 6.02
CA VAL A 135 -12.02 -6.68 4.74
C VAL A 135 -11.26 -7.98 5.00
N GLY A 136 -10.31 -7.98 5.93
CA GLY A 136 -9.57 -9.19 6.32
C GLY A 136 -10.48 -10.28 6.89
N SER A 137 -11.57 -9.89 7.55
CA SER A 137 -12.59 -10.82 8.06
C SER A 137 -13.41 -11.43 6.91
N SER A 138 -13.87 -10.61 5.95
CA SER A 138 -14.62 -11.09 4.77
C SER A 138 -13.81 -12.02 3.86
N MET A 139 -12.48 -11.84 3.76
CA MET A 139 -11.62 -12.74 2.98
C MET A 139 -11.59 -14.17 3.51
N ARG A 140 -11.71 -14.36 4.84
CA ARG A 140 -11.76 -15.69 5.47
C ARG A 140 -13.04 -16.44 5.14
N GLU A 141 -14.14 -15.72 4.95
CA GLU A 141 -15.44 -16.29 4.57
C GLU A 141 -15.46 -16.71 3.10
N LEU A 142 -14.85 -15.91 2.21
CA LEU A 142 -14.75 -16.20 0.77
C LEU A 142 -13.85 -17.40 0.44
N THR A 143 -12.89 -17.74 1.31
CA THR A 143 -12.00 -18.91 1.13
C THR A 143 -12.51 -20.18 1.80
N ALA A 144 -13.63 -20.11 2.54
CA ALA A 144 -14.23 -21.25 3.24
C ALA A 144 -15.38 -21.94 2.46
N ILE A 145 -15.61 -21.54 1.20
CA ILE A 145 -16.59 -22.12 0.25
C ILE A 145 -15.83 -22.74 -0.92
#